data_AF-A0A2M8LZR3-F1
#
_entry.id   AF-A0A2M8LZR3-F1
#
_cell.length_a   1.000
_cell.length_b   1.000
_cell.length_c   1.000
_cell.angle_alpha   90.00
_cell.angle_beta   90.00
_cell.angle_gamma   90.00
#
_symmetry.space_group_name_H-M   'P 1'
#
loop_
_entity.id
_entity.type
_entity.pdbx_description
1 polymer ?
#
loop_
_entity_poly.entity_id
_entity_poly.type
_entity_poly.pdbx_seq_one_letter_code
_entity_poly.pdbx_strand_id
1 'polypeptide(L)'
;MTDGTDTTGGTAGTDRAEHIGGTTVLFCAAEGPLIRGTQDALDVIGAASGAGAAWAAVPAGRLHEDFFRLRTGVAGEVTQKFAQYGVGLAVVGDIGAHTATGTALRDLVREGNRGSALWFVADPDELRARLSPATGDRARP
;
A
#
# COMPACT_ATOMS: atom_id res chain seq x y z
N MET A 1 -24.34 35.82 17.58
CA MET A 1 -23.00 36.41 17.42
C MET A 1 -22.14 35.29 16.85
N THR A 2 -21.98 35.28 15.51
CA THR A 2 -21.16 34.40 14.62
C THR A 2 -21.24 32.89 14.90
N ASP A 3 -21.98 32.05 14.15
CA ASP A 3 -21.85 31.66 12.73
C ASP A 3 -20.44 31.17 12.32
N GLY A 4 -20.39 29.99 11.70
CA GLY A 4 -19.19 29.30 11.17
C GLY A 4 -18.71 28.18 12.11
N THR A 5 -18.74 26.89 11.78
CA THR A 5 -18.57 26.27 10.46
C THR A 5 -19.46 25.05 10.27
N ASP A 6 -20.24 25.13 9.21
CA ASP A 6 -20.67 24.01 8.39
C ASP A 6 -19.45 23.13 8.06
N THR A 7 -19.30 21.99 8.74
CA THR A 7 -18.40 20.93 8.25
C THR A 7 -19.14 20.25 7.12
N THR A 8 -18.99 20.83 5.94
CA THR A 8 -19.27 20.20 4.66
C THR A 8 -18.83 18.75 4.73
N GLY A 9 -19.79 17.84 4.57
CA GLY A 9 -19.52 16.44 4.35
C GLY A 9 -18.66 16.28 3.09
N GLY A 10 -17.35 16.16 3.29
CA GLY A 10 -16.49 15.51 2.33
C GLY A 10 -16.83 14.04 2.41
N THR A 11 -17.35 13.45 1.34
CA THR A 11 -17.37 11.98 1.19
C THR A 11 -15.91 11.55 0.99
N ALA A 12 -15.10 11.65 2.05
CA ALA A 12 -13.72 11.22 2.06
C ALA A 12 -13.76 9.72 1.84
N GLY A 13 -13.11 9.26 0.77
CA GLY A 13 -12.93 7.84 0.53
C GLY A 13 -12.48 7.19 1.83
N THR A 14 -13.27 6.26 2.34
CA THR A 14 -12.89 5.50 3.53
C THR A 14 -12.11 4.29 3.05
N ASP A 15 -11.10 3.89 3.83
CA ASP A 15 -10.36 2.67 3.54
C ASP A 15 -11.34 1.48 3.46
N ARG A 16 -11.22 0.68 2.39
CA ARG A 16 -12.15 -0.42 2.10
C ARG A 16 -11.41 -1.74 2.10
N ALA A 17 -11.82 -2.66 2.97
CA ALA A 17 -11.36 -4.04 2.91
C ALA A 17 -12.09 -4.81 1.80
N GLU A 18 -11.34 -5.56 1.01
CA GLU A 18 -11.83 -6.43 -0.05
C GLU A 18 -11.19 -7.80 0.08
N HIS A 19 -11.95 -8.87 -0.18
CA HIS A 19 -11.47 -10.23 -0.07
C HIS A 19 -11.16 -10.80 -1.45
N ILE A 20 -9.87 -11.08 -1.70
CA ILE A 20 -9.35 -11.52 -3.00
C ILE A 20 -8.65 -12.86 -2.81
N GLY A 21 -9.17 -13.92 -3.44
CA GLY A 21 -8.48 -15.20 -3.49
C GLY A 21 -8.22 -15.89 -2.14
N GLY A 22 -8.99 -15.56 -1.10
CA GLY A 22 -8.74 -16.04 0.28
C GLY A 22 -7.91 -15.09 1.14
N THR A 23 -7.51 -13.94 0.59
CA THR A 23 -6.70 -12.93 1.28
C THR A 23 -7.49 -11.62 1.37
N THR A 24 -7.62 -11.07 2.58
CA THR A 24 -8.23 -9.75 2.77
C THR A 24 -7.20 -8.65 2.51
N VAL A 25 -7.57 -7.64 1.72
CA VAL A 25 -6.75 -6.50 1.34
C VAL A 25 -7.46 -5.21 1.72
N LEU A 26 -6.79 -4.33 2.44
CA LEU A 26 -7.28 -2.99 2.75
C LEU A 26 -6.88 -2.02 1.63
N PHE A 27 -7.84 -1.57 0.83
CA PHE A 27 -7.65 -0.49 -0.13
C PHE A 27 -7.74 0.86 0.59
N CYS A 28 -6.58 1.49 0.77
CA CYS A 28 -6.48 2.79 1.38
C CYS A 28 -6.96 3.87 0.41
N ALA A 29 -7.80 4.78 0.89
CA ALA A 29 -8.29 5.87 0.06
C ALA A 29 -7.19 6.90 -0.21
N ALA A 30 -7.11 7.40 -1.45
CA ALA A 30 -6.07 8.33 -1.89
C ALA A 30 -6.07 9.67 -1.15
N GLU A 31 -7.21 10.06 -0.58
CA GLU A 31 -7.42 11.31 0.16
C GLU A 31 -6.91 11.24 1.61
N GLY A 32 -6.43 10.08 2.06
CA GLY A 32 -5.90 9.92 3.41
C GLY A 32 -4.50 10.54 3.62
N PRO A 33 -4.02 10.58 4.88
CA PRO A 33 -2.73 11.16 5.23
C PRO A 33 -1.56 10.50 4.48
N LEU A 34 -0.55 11.31 4.15
CA LEU A 34 0.66 10.86 3.46
C LEU A 34 1.53 10.00 4.40
N ILE A 35 2.11 8.93 3.86
CA ILE A 35 3.09 8.11 4.56
C ILE A 35 4.46 8.76 4.39
N ARG A 36 4.95 9.41 5.45
CA ARG A 36 6.26 10.08 5.50
C ARG A 36 7.28 9.27 6.27
N GLY A 37 6.85 8.39 7.17
CA GLY A 37 7.75 7.56 7.95
C GLY A 37 7.08 6.45 8.72
N THR A 38 7.80 5.99 9.74
CA THR A 38 7.43 4.82 10.54
C THR A 38 6.07 4.96 11.24
N GLN A 39 5.72 6.13 11.78
CA GLN A 39 4.43 6.29 12.47
C GLN A 39 3.25 6.14 11.50
N ASP A 40 3.30 6.81 10.35
CA ASP A 40 2.24 6.71 9.34
C ASP A 40 2.09 5.27 8.82
N ALA A 41 3.21 4.54 8.72
CA ALA A 41 3.19 3.12 8.37
C ALA A 41 2.49 2.28 9.44
N LEU A 42 2.75 2.53 10.72
CA LEU A 42 2.08 1.84 11.83
C LEU A 42 0.58 2.13 11.85
N ASP A 43 0.16 3.35 11.51
CA ASP A 43 -1.27 3.69 11.41
C ASP A 43 -1.97 2.86 10.32
N VAL A 44 -1.34 2.71 9.15
CA VAL A 44 -1.86 1.85 8.06
C VAL A 44 -1.87 0.38 8.45
N ILE A 45 -0.82 -0.10 9.11
CA ILE A 45 -0.76 -1.48 9.64
C ILE A 45 -1.89 -1.71 10.65
N GLY A 46 -2.14 -0.73 11.53
CA GLY A 46 -3.24 -0.78 12.51
C GLY A 46 -4.60 -0.85 11.83
N ALA A 47 -4.83 -0.04 10.80
CA ALA A 47 -6.06 -0.07 10.01
C ALA A 47 -6.25 -1.42 9.30
N ALA A 48 -5.19 -1.95 8.68
CA ALA A 48 -5.22 -3.24 8.00
C ALA A 48 -5.51 -4.37 8.99
N SER A 49 -4.80 -4.41 10.11
CA SER A 49 -5.00 -5.40 11.18
C SER A 49 -6.40 -5.33 11.77
N GLY A 50 -6.93 -4.12 12.02
CA GLY A 50 -8.29 -3.89 12.50
C GLY A 50 -9.37 -4.39 11.54
N ALA A 51 -9.11 -4.34 10.23
CA ALA A 51 -9.96 -4.89 9.20
C ALA A 51 -9.74 -6.39 8.92
N GLY A 52 -8.77 -7.03 9.60
CA GLY A 52 -8.36 -8.40 9.30
C GLY A 52 -7.69 -8.56 7.92
N ALA A 53 -7.13 -7.47 7.39
CA ALA A 53 -6.42 -7.45 6.11
C ALA A 53 -4.97 -7.91 6.27
N ALA A 54 -4.57 -8.87 5.44
CA ALA A 54 -3.19 -9.32 5.35
C ALA A 54 -2.34 -8.40 4.47
N TRP A 55 -2.98 -7.58 3.63
CA TRP A 55 -2.32 -6.62 2.74
C TRP A 55 -2.97 -5.24 2.84
N ALA A 56 -2.15 -4.19 2.72
CA ALA A 56 -2.59 -2.81 2.60
C ALA A 56 -2.24 -2.28 1.20
N ALA A 57 -3.24 -2.00 0.39
CA ALA A 57 -3.13 -1.38 -0.92
C ALA A 57 -3.14 0.16 -0.78
N VAL A 58 -1.96 0.76 -0.81
CA VAL A 58 -1.74 2.20 -0.64
C VAL A 58 -1.49 2.86 -1.99
N PRO A 59 -2.27 3.89 -2.37
CA PRO A 59 -2.01 4.66 -3.57
C PRO A 59 -0.62 5.30 -3.56
N ALA A 60 0.11 5.26 -4.68
CA ALA A 60 1.43 5.87 -4.79
C ALA A 60 1.42 7.38 -4.45
N GLY A 61 0.31 8.07 -4.74
CA GLY A 61 0.11 9.47 -4.36
C GLY A 61 0.04 9.73 -2.85
N ARG A 62 -0.18 8.70 -2.02
CA ARG A 62 -0.07 8.81 -0.55
C ARG A 62 1.35 8.64 -0.04
N LEU A 63 2.27 8.09 -0.84
CA LEU A 63 3.65 7.95 -0.43
C LEU A 63 4.35 9.29 -0.61
N HIS A 64 5.02 9.75 0.45
CA HIS A 64 5.82 10.96 0.35
C HIS A 64 7.01 10.75 -0.60
N GLU A 65 7.52 11.83 -1.21
CA GLU A 65 8.69 11.77 -2.10
C GLU A 65 9.93 11.13 -1.45
N ASP A 66 10.03 11.22 -0.12
CA ASP A 66 11.13 10.61 0.65
C ASP A 66 11.08 9.09 0.68
N PHE A 67 9.89 8.49 0.50
CA PHE A 67 9.77 7.05 0.29
C PHE A 67 10.45 6.64 -1.02
N PHE A 68 10.29 7.45 -2.07
CA PHE A 68 10.93 7.18 -3.37
C PHE A 68 12.44 7.49 -3.36
N ARG A 69 12.93 8.23 -2.36
CA ARG A 69 14.35 8.57 -2.18
C ARG A 69 15.04 7.58 -1.24
N LEU A 70 15.53 6.45 -1.73
CA LEU A 70 16.19 5.42 -0.91
C LEU A 70 17.34 5.90 0.00
N ARG A 71 18.01 7.02 -0.34
CA ARG A 71 19.03 7.63 0.52
C ARG A 71 18.51 8.06 1.90
N THR A 72 17.19 8.24 2.04
CA THR A 72 16.55 8.66 3.30
C THR A 72 16.37 7.49 4.27
N GLY A 73 16.45 6.23 3.80
CA GLY A 73 16.16 5.05 4.60
C GLY A 73 14.66 4.79 4.86
N VAL A 74 13.78 5.74 4.54
CA VAL A 74 12.35 5.68 4.86
C VAL A 74 11.66 4.45 4.27
N ALA A 75 11.90 4.13 3.00
CA ALA A 75 11.28 2.96 2.36
C ALA A 75 11.65 1.65 3.05
N GLY A 76 12.91 1.54 3.49
CA GLY A 76 13.40 0.37 4.21
C GLY A 76 12.75 0.24 5.58
N GLU A 77 12.71 1.33 6.34
CA GLU A 77 12.05 1.34 7.66
C GLU A 77 10.57 0.99 7.57
N VAL A 78 9.84 1.63 6.64
CA VAL A 78 8.42 1.37 6.41
C VAL A 78 8.20 -0.09 6.05
N THR A 79 8.91 -0.59 5.03
CA THR A 79 8.79 -1.99 4.58
C THR A 79 9.12 -2.99 5.69
N GLN A 80 10.14 -2.69 6.49
CA GLN A 80 10.52 -3.53 7.63
C GLN A 80 9.42 -3.58 8.69
N LYS A 81 8.70 -2.47 8.94
CA LYS A 81 7.53 -2.48 9.84
C LYS A 81 6.41 -3.35 9.31
N PHE A 82 6.06 -3.21 8.04
CA PHE A 82 5.07 -4.08 7.40
C PHE A 82 5.43 -5.57 7.57
N ALA A 83 6.67 -5.93 7.25
CA ALA A 83 7.17 -7.30 7.43
C ALA A 83 7.17 -7.76 8.91
N GLN A 84 7.58 -6.89 9.85
CA GLN A 84 7.62 -7.20 11.29
C GLN A 84 6.23 -7.52 11.85
N TYR A 85 5.19 -6.85 11.35
CA TYR A 85 3.80 -7.06 11.78
C TYR A 85 3.06 -8.11 10.94
N GLY A 86 3.71 -8.66 9.91
CA GLY A 86 3.10 -9.68 9.04
C GLY A 86 2.01 -9.13 8.12
N VAL A 87 2.04 -7.83 7.82
CA VAL A 87 1.13 -7.18 6.86
C VAL A 87 1.92 -6.83 5.60
N GLY A 88 1.46 -7.25 4.43
CA GLY A 88 2.08 -6.88 3.15
C GLY A 88 1.67 -5.47 2.71
N LEU A 89 2.62 -4.69 2.19
CA LEU A 89 2.36 -3.38 1.60
C LEU A 89 2.27 -3.52 0.08
N ALA A 90 1.15 -3.14 -0.52
CA ALA A 90 0.99 -3.01 -1.95
C ALA A 90 0.90 -1.53 -2.34
N VAL A 91 1.90 -1.03 -3.04
CA VAL A 91 1.90 0.32 -3.62
C VAL A 91 1.18 0.28 -4.95
N VAL A 92 0.07 1.02 -5.04
CA VAL A 92 -0.80 1.03 -6.21
C VAL A 92 -0.69 2.36 -6.95
N GLY A 93 -0.25 2.32 -8.20
CA GLY A 93 -0.21 3.49 -9.06
C GLY A 93 1.04 3.51 -9.94
N ASP A 94 1.01 4.37 -10.96
CA ASP A 94 2.13 4.52 -11.88
C ASP A 94 3.30 5.26 -11.22
N ILE A 95 4.32 4.49 -10.83
CA ILE A 95 5.61 5.00 -10.34
C ILE A 95 6.68 5.00 -11.44
N GLY A 96 6.29 4.83 -12.71
CA GLY A 96 7.15 4.85 -13.88
C GLY A 96 7.99 6.13 -13.96
N ALA A 97 7.38 7.28 -13.67
CA ALA A 97 8.07 8.56 -13.64
C ALA A 97 9.20 8.63 -12.58
N HIS A 98 8.98 8.02 -11.41
CA HIS A 98 9.98 7.97 -10.34
C HIS A 98 11.07 6.91 -10.61
N THR A 99 10.71 5.76 -11.19
CA THR A 99 11.66 4.69 -11.53
C THR A 99 12.49 4.98 -12.79
N ALA A 100 12.05 5.93 -13.62
CA ALA A 100 12.82 6.46 -14.74
C ALA A 100 13.98 7.36 -14.28
N THR A 101 13.83 8.02 -13.13
CA THR A 101 14.80 9.01 -12.63
C THR A 101 15.85 8.43 -11.68
N GLY A 102 15.71 7.19 -11.19
CA GLY A 102 16.67 6.57 -10.28
C GLY A 102 16.76 5.05 -10.39
N THR A 103 17.97 4.53 -10.64
CA THR A 103 18.27 3.09 -10.66
C THR A 103 17.98 2.42 -9.32
N ALA A 104 18.27 3.10 -8.20
CA ALA A 104 18.05 2.55 -6.86
C ALA A 104 16.56 2.25 -6.59
N LEU A 105 15.65 3.14 -6.99
CA LEU A 105 14.21 2.89 -6.85
C LEU A 105 13.76 1.72 -7.73
N ARG A 106 14.31 1.61 -8.94
CA ARG A 106 14.04 0.46 -9.83
C ARG A 106 14.48 -0.86 -9.20
N ASP A 107 15.62 -0.87 -8.51
CA ASP A 107 16.11 -2.05 -7.80
C ASP A 107 15.22 -2.40 -6.60
N LEU A 108 14.76 -1.41 -5.82
CA LEU A 108 13.76 -1.62 -4.76
C LEU A 108 12.47 -2.21 -5.32
N VAL A 109 11.96 -1.68 -6.44
CA VAL A 109 10.73 -2.19 -7.07
C VAL A 109 10.91 -3.64 -7.52
N ARG A 110 12.06 -3.95 -8.14
CA ARG A 110 12.38 -5.32 -8.55
C ARG A 110 12.50 -6.27 -7.37
N GLU A 111 13.16 -5.85 -6.30
CA GLU A 111 13.38 -6.70 -5.13
C GLU A 111 12.10 -6.87 -4.31
N GLY A 112 11.35 -5.79 -4.09
CA GLY A 112 10.04 -5.82 -3.46
C GLY A 112 9.10 -6.77 -4.20
N ASN A 113 8.96 -6.62 -5.52
CA ASN A 113 8.10 -7.49 -6.32
C ASN A 113 8.50 -8.98 -6.30
N ARG A 114 9.69 -9.35 -5.83
CA ARG A 114 10.06 -10.75 -5.55
C ARG A 114 9.77 -11.18 -4.12
N GLY A 115 9.74 -10.25 -3.18
CA GLY A 115 9.41 -10.50 -1.78
C GLY A 115 7.92 -10.74 -1.56
N SER A 116 7.59 -11.09 -0.32
CA SER A 116 6.20 -11.32 0.14
C SER A 116 5.65 -10.16 0.98
N ALA A 117 6.43 -9.10 1.21
CA ALA A 117 6.09 -8.00 2.12
C ALA A 117 5.84 -6.66 1.43
N LEU A 118 6.28 -6.48 0.18
CA LEU A 118 6.16 -5.21 -0.54
C LEU A 118 5.93 -5.46 -2.03
N TRP A 119 4.79 -5.08 -2.57
CA TRP A 119 4.54 -5.13 -4.02
C TRP A 119 4.30 -3.74 -4.59
N PHE A 120 4.69 -3.57 -5.85
CA PHE A 120 4.43 -2.38 -6.64
C PHE A 120 3.63 -2.81 -7.86
N VAL A 121 2.42 -2.27 -7.98
CA VAL A 121 1.48 -2.54 -9.06
C VAL A 121 1.04 -1.25 -9.71
N ALA A 122 0.77 -1.29 -11.01
CA ALA A 122 0.32 -0.11 -11.75
C ALA A 122 -1.10 0.31 -11.35
N ASP A 123 -1.94 -0.67 -11.02
CA ASP A 123 -3.35 -0.47 -10.73
C ASP A 123 -3.89 -1.51 -9.70
N PRO A 124 -5.05 -1.23 -9.08
CA PRO A 124 -5.69 -2.16 -8.15
C PRO A 124 -5.99 -3.54 -8.75
N ASP A 125 -6.26 -3.62 -10.05
CA ASP A 125 -6.64 -4.87 -10.72
C ASP A 125 -5.44 -5.80 -10.91
N GLU A 126 -4.23 -5.26 -11.11
CA GLU A 126 -2.98 -6.04 -11.10
C GLU A 126 -2.75 -6.69 -9.71
N LEU A 127 -3.03 -5.96 -8.62
CA LEU A 127 -2.97 -6.54 -7.27
C LEU A 127 -4.01 -7.66 -7.11
N ARG A 128 -5.24 -7.44 -7.58
CA ARG A 128 -6.29 -8.46 -7.56
C ARG A 128 -5.88 -9.69 -8.35
N ALA A 129 -5.25 -9.53 -9.52
CA ALA A 129 -4.78 -10.62 -10.34
C ALA A 129 -3.64 -11.40 -9.67
N ARG A 130 -2.73 -10.73 -8.96
CA ARG A 130 -1.66 -11.37 -8.19
C ARG A 130 -2.18 -12.20 -7.01
N LEU A 131 -3.17 -11.68 -6.30
CA LEU A 131 -3.76 -12.34 -5.11
C LEU A 131 -4.85 -13.34 -5.46
N SER A 132 -5.50 -13.17 -6.61
CA SER A 132 -6.41 -14.19 -7.11
C SER A 132 -5.57 -15.44 -7.41
N PRO A 133 -5.95 -16.60 -6.86
CA PRO A 133 -5.38 -17.83 -7.37
C PRO A 133 -5.70 -17.86 -8.85
N ALA A 134 -4.68 -17.93 -9.70
CA ALA A 134 -4.89 -18.38 -11.06
C ALA A 134 -5.75 -19.64 -10.93
N THR A 135 -6.95 -19.61 -11.49
CA THR A 135 -7.83 -20.78 -11.49
C THR A 135 -7.08 -21.85 -12.26
N GLY A 136 -6.38 -22.73 -11.54
CA GLY A 136 -5.33 -23.55 -12.12
C GLY A 136 -4.36 -24.02 -11.04
N ASP A 137 -4.73 -25.16 -10.45
CA ASP A 137 -3.85 -26.06 -9.70
C ASP A 137 -3.82 -25.91 -8.17
N ARG A 138 -4.84 -26.50 -7.55
CA ARG A 138 -4.62 -27.55 -6.54
C ARG A 138 -5.81 -28.50 -6.52
N ALA A 139 -5.90 -29.28 -7.59
CA ALA A 139 -6.33 -30.65 -7.45
C ALA A 139 -5.12 -31.44 -6.93
N ARG A 140 -5.12 -31.84 -5.65
CA ARG A 140 -4.50 -33.09 -5.15
C ARG A 140 -4.47 -33.15 -3.63
N PRO A 141 -4.37 -34.37 -3.07
CA PRO A 141 -5.18 -35.57 -3.28
C PRO A 141 -6.00 -35.94 -2.03
#